data_AF-A0AB33KQP3-F1
#
_entry.id   AF-A0AB33KQP3-F1
#
_cell.length_a   1.000
_cell.length_b   1.000
_cell.length_c   1.000
_cell.angle_alpha   90.00
_cell.angle_beta   90.00
_cell.angle_gamma   90.00
#
_symmetry.space_group_name_H-M   'P 1'
#
loop_
_entity.id
_entity.type
_entity.pdbx_description
1 polymer ?
#
loop_
_entity_poly.entity_id
_entity_poly.type
_entity_poly.pdbx_seq_one_letter_code
_entity_poly.pdbx_strand_id
1 'polypeptide(L)'
;MSAPGRRPGGVRMDEGRTSAPGPGRAGPSDLFRTAGPPRSGGARAAAEGVAAPGPGSAGAGDGPTGETAGRWGGGGGAGGLEALRVPDDLSARVPAEQRGAGRDDVRLLVSRGRAVSHRAFRELPGELRAGDVLVVNTSMTLPAAVNGRVGGERVVVHFSTRGADGRWAVELRAPGAAGVTGPRPGGPAGAVVRLPGGRTLVVEEPLGPASGARLWWARVPEPMSMSLSGPQSVPQSVPGAESMPGPERTRPGAEWRPTSVPKLDPMPESRSEAKSAQGLVPGLVRESEAAEEAARSMRGPVPDSVPEFLRRYGRPIRYGYTERDQPLSAYQTVFAAPSPDGSGSAEMPSAARPFTAALVAELVRRGVLFAPLSLHTGVASAEVHEPPYPERFSVPPATAWLVNSVRAARGGDRTTGGRVIAVGTTAVRALESAAGADGLVRPVAGWTDLVVTPRRGVRVVDGLLTGLHEPRASHLLMLEAVAGREALRLGYEAALQERYLWHEFGDVHLLLRDEERNAPDCSSNEW
;
A
#
# COMPACT_ATOMS: atom_id res chain seq x y z
N MET A 1 -51.92 42.41 -51.74
CA MET A 1 -53.14 43.03 -51.17
C MET A 1 -53.03 42.88 -49.65
N SER A 2 -52.33 43.81 -49.00
CA SER A 2 -52.85 45.05 -48.39
C SER A 2 -53.44 44.81 -46.99
N ALA A 3 -52.70 45.30 -45.99
CA ALA A 3 -53.07 45.47 -44.57
C ALA A 3 -54.05 46.68 -44.41
N PRO A 4 -54.16 47.43 -43.27
CA PRO A 4 -53.81 47.21 -41.85
C PRO A 4 -54.83 47.81 -40.82
N GLY A 5 -54.56 47.63 -39.51
CA GLY A 5 -54.37 48.78 -38.58
C GLY A 5 -55.46 49.15 -37.56
N ARG A 6 -55.07 49.28 -36.27
CA ARG A 6 -54.97 50.56 -35.51
C ARG A 6 -54.70 50.35 -34.00
N ARG A 7 -53.61 50.95 -33.51
CA ARG A 7 -53.49 51.72 -32.23
C ARG A 7 -53.75 53.22 -32.59
N PRO A 8 -53.84 54.24 -31.69
CA PRO A 8 -53.25 54.38 -30.34
C PRO A 8 -54.04 55.23 -29.31
N GLY A 9 -53.47 55.47 -28.12
CA GLY A 9 -53.88 56.54 -27.20
C GLY A 9 -53.26 56.39 -25.80
N GLY A 10 -52.29 57.24 -25.47
CA GLY A 10 -51.70 57.36 -24.12
C GLY A 10 -52.12 58.66 -23.42
N VAL A 11 -51.62 58.88 -22.19
CA VAL A 11 -51.03 60.14 -21.64
C VAL A 11 -50.81 60.02 -20.11
N ARG A 12 -49.52 60.20 -19.70
CA ARG A 12 -48.89 60.95 -18.57
C ARG A 12 -49.46 60.92 -17.13
N MET A 13 -48.78 61.22 -16.02
CA MET A 13 -47.39 61.47 -15.48
C MET A 13 -47.62 61.48 -13.93
N ASP A 14 -46.67 61.14 -13.04
CA ASP A 14 -45.73 62.08 -12.37
C ASP A 14 -44.94 61.25 -11.31
N GLU A 15 -43.61 61.09 -11.42
CA GLU A 15 -42.50 61.82 -10.76
C GLU A 15 -42.20 61.50 -9.27
N GLY A 16 -40.91 61.22 -9.02
CA GLY A 16 -40.32 61.00 -7.70
C GLY A 16 -38.91 60.40 -7.74
N ARG A 17 -37.91 61.21 -8.16
CA ARG A 17 -36.44 60.96 -8.10
C ARG A 17 -35.97 60.66 -6.65
N THR A 18 -34.85 59.99 -6.36
CA THR A 18 -33.47 60.49 -6.56
C THR A 18 -32.35 59.44 -6.39
N SER A 19 -31.45 59.42 -7.40
CA SER A 19 -29.97 59.34 -7.39
C SER A 19 -29.18 58.16 -6.79
N ALA A 20 -28.52 57.42 -7.71
CA ALA A 20 -27.16 56.86 -7.57
C ALA A 20 -26.08 57.96 -7.76
N PRO A 21 -24.78 57.66 -7.52
CA PRO A 21 -23.92 57.28 -8.66
C PRO A 21 -22.87 56.18 -8.35
N GLY A 22 -22.39 55.55 -9.43
CA GLY A 22 -21.43 54.44 -9.43
C GLY A 22 -19.94 54.84 -9.53
N PRO A 23 -19.10 54.08 -10.27
CA PRO A 23 -17.88 53.48 -9.73
C PRO A 23 -16.57 54.13 -10.20
N GLY A 24 -15.48 53.91 -9.45
CA GLY A 24 -14.13 54.38 -9.79
C GLY A 24 -13.04 53.32 -9.54
N ARG A 25 -12.19 53.10 -10.55
CA ARG A 25 -10.99 52.25 -10.56
C ARG A 25 -9.80 52.92 -9.86
N ALA A 26 -8.92 52.14 -9.23
CA ALA A 26 -7.45 52.29 -9.22
C ALA A 26 -6.77 51.09 -8.52
N GLY A 27 -5.64 50.61 -9.05
CA GLY A 27 -4.63 49.82 -8.30
C GLY A 27 -3.30 50.60 -8.28
N PRO A 28 -2.14 49.97 -8.08
CA PRO A 28 -1.69 49.05 -7.02
C PRO A 28 -0.50 49.64 -6.21
N SER A 29 -0.21 49.16 -5.00
CA SER A 29 1.16 48.92 -4.43
C SER A 29 1.14 48.64 -2.92
N ASP A 30 1.84 47.56 -2.56
CA ASP A 30 2.65 47.24 -1.38
C ASP A 30 2.25 47.69 0.03
N LEU A 31 2.23 46.72 0.96
CA LEU A 31 3.09 46.73 2.15
C LEU A 31 3.10 45.35 2.83
N PHE A 32 4.28 44.72 2.84
CA PHE A 32 4.66 43.58 3.68
C PHE A 32 4.42 43.85 5.16
N ARG A 33 3.85 42.90 5.91
CA ARG A 33 4.29 42.61 7.28
C ARG A 33 3.92 41.20 7.75
N THR A 34 4.97 40.47 8.06
CA THR A 34 5.05 39.18 8.76
C THR A 34 4.56 39.30 10.21
N ALA A 35 3.83 38.30 10.71
CA ALA A 35 3.62 38.10 12.15
C ALA A 35 3.90 36.63 12.51
N GLY A 36 4.90 36.44 13.36
CA GLY A 36 5.31 35.16 13.94
C GLY A 36 4.44 34.72 15.13
N PRO A 37 4.80 33.61 15.80
CA PRO A 37 3.91 32.87 16.69
C PRO A 37 3.91 33.44 18.13
N PRO A 38 2.82 33.28 18.90
CA PRO A 38 2.85 33.62 20.31
C PRO A 38 3.46 32.48 21.14
N ARG A 39 4.41 32.85 22.00
CA ARG A 39 4.98 32.03 23.08
C ARG A 39 4.24 32.28 24.40
N SER A 40 4.01 31.17 25.11
CA SER A 40 4.06 30.94 26.56
C SER A 40 3.65 32.03 27.56
N GLY A 41 2.70 31.67 28.43
CA GLY A 41 2.57 32.19 29.79
C GLY A 41 1.81 31.17 30.64
N GLY A 42 2.49 30.55 31.61
CA GLY A 42 1.93 29.52 32.49
C GLY A 42 1.44 30.05 33.83
N ALA A 43 0.67 29.22 34.55
CA ALA A 43 0.65 29.14 36.01
C ALA A 43 -0.09 27.87 36.51
N ARG A 44 0.66 27.03 37.25
CA ARG A 44 0.34 26.27 38.48
C ARG A 44 -1.06 25.66 38.65
N ALA A 45 -1.22 24.33 38.69
CA ALA A 45 -0.92 23.35 39.77
C ALA A 45 -2.05 23.18 40.79
N ALA A 46 -2.65 21.99 40.80
CA ALA A 46 -3.16 21.29 41.97
C ALA A 46 -3.14 19.78 41.68
N ALA A 47 -2.56 19.02 42.62
CA ALA A 47 -2.36 17.58 42.55
C ALA A 47 -3.42 16.86 43.39
N GLU A 48 -3.82 15.67 42.97
CA GLU A 48 -4.32 14.58 43.83
C GLU A 48 -4.16 13.27 43.05
N GLY A 49 -3.51 12.28 43.67
CA GLY A 49 -3.10 11.03 43.03
C GLY A 49 -3.87 9.81 43.54
N VAL A 50 -3.85 8.71 42.78
CA VAL A 50 -4.08 7.34 43.27
C VAL A 50 -3.22 6.36 42.46
N ALA A 51 -2.72 5.35 43.17
CA ALA A 51 -1.62 4.45 42.87
C ALA A 51 -1.85 3.37 41.79
N ALA A 52 -0.74 2.88 41.25
CA ALA A 52 -0.62 1.71 40.36
C ALA A 52 -0.50 0.39 41.13
N PRO A 53 -0.94 -0.75 40.56
CA PRO A 53 -0.56 -2.08 41.06
C PRO A 53 0.64 -2.66 40.28
N GLY A 54 1.56 -3.27 41.02
CA GLY A 54 2.75 -3.97 40.51
C GLY A 54 2.48 -5.43 40.07
N PRO A 55 3.52 -6.14 39.55
CA PRO A 55 3.35 -7.41 38.88
C PRO A 55 3.50 -8.63 39.82
N GLY A 56 2.66 -9.64 39.64
CA GLY A 56 2.73 -10.93 40.32
C GLY A 56 3.16 -12.06 39.37
N SER A 57 4.07 -12.90 39.85
CA SER A 57 4.78 -13.98 39.14
C SER A 57 4.10 -15.36 39.25
N ALA A 58 4.22 -16.14 38.16
CA ALA A 58 4.46 -17.58 38.03
C ALA A 58 3.55 -18.64 38.70
N GLY A 59 3.16 -19.64 37.90
CA GLY A 59 2.73 -20.97 38.35
C GLY A 59 2.47 -21.92 37.17
N ALA A 60 3.23 -23.01 37.08
CA ALA A 60 3.11 -24.11 36.13
C ALA A 60 2.13 -25.19 36.63
N GLY A 61 1.54 -25.98 35.72
CA GLY A 61 0.78 -27.20 36.05
C GLY A 61 0.24 -27.95 34.82
N ASP A 62 0.51 -29.26 34.80
CA ASP A 62 0.22 -30.29 33.77
C ASP A 62 -1.28 -30.53 33.44
N GLY A 63 -1.53 -31.24 32.30
CA GLY A 63 -2.84 -31.75 31.82
C GLY A 63 -3.44 -32.92 32.65
N PRO A 64 -4.44 -33.73 32.18
CA PRO A 64 -4.73 -34.11 30.78
C PRO A 64 -6.24 -34.30 30.37
N THR A 65 -6.44 -34.59 29.06
CA THR A 65 -7.48 -35.42 28.37
C THR A 65 -8.98 -35.34 28.69
N GLY A 66 -9.80 -35.20 27.63
CA GLY A 66 -11.20 -35.61 27.61
C GLY A 66 -11.95 -35.24 26.33
N GLU A 67 -12.12 -36.20 25.41
CA GLU A 67 -13.07 -36.14 24.31
C GLU A 67 -14.49 -35.92 24.82
N THR A 68 -15.28 -35.06 24.17
CA THR A 68 -16.71 -35.33 23.92
C THR A 68 -17.20 -34.49 22.74
N ALA A 69 -17.70 -35.19 21.73
CA ALA A 69 -18.46 -34.61 20.63
C ALA A 69 -19.74 -33.95 21.16
N GLY A 70 -19.90 -32.65 20.89
CA GLY A 70 -21.03 -31.85 21.31
C GLY A 70 -21.69 -31.14 20.12
N ARG A 71 -22.69 -31.81 19.53
CA ARG A 71 -23.85 -31.29 18.79
C ARG A 71 -24.03 -29.76 18.88
N TRP A 72 -23.87 -29.05 17.77
CA TRP A 72 -24.18 -27.62 17.63
C TRP A 72 -25.70 -27.40 17.70
N GLY A 73 -26.20 -27.22 18.92
CA GLY A 73 -27.56 -26.75 19.20
C GLY A 73 -27.61 -25.22 19.12
N GLY A 74 -28.59 -24.71 18.38
CA GLY A 74 -28.85 -23.28 18.25
C GLY A 74 -29.10 -22.62 19.61
N GLY A 75 -28.33 -21.56 19.85
CA GLY A 75 -28.53 -20.61 20.94
C GLY A 75 -27.98 -19.27 20.49
N GLY A 76 -28.87 -18.33 20.15
CA GLY A 76 -28.52 -16.94 19.87
C GLY A 76 -27.95 -16.30 21.14
N GLY A 77 -26.63 -16.31 21.26
CA GLY A 77 -25.88 -15.52 22.22
C GLY A 77 -25.24 -14.33 21.51
N ALA A 78 -25.39 -13.14 22.07
CA ALA A 78 -24.79 -11.89 21.60
C ALA A 78 -23.25 -11.93 21.69
N GLY A 79 -22.59 -12.67 20.81
CA GLY A 79 -21.16 -12.56 20.56
C GLY A 79 -20.90 -11.34 19.68
N GLY A 80 -20.26 -10.31 20.23
CA GLY A 80 -19.78 -9.18 19.43
C GLY A 80 -18.72 -9.62 18.40
N LEU A 81 -18.46 -8.78 17.39
CA LEU A 81 -17.38 -8.98 16.40
C LEU A 81 -16.04 -9.32 17.08
N GLU A 82 -15.82 -8.79 18.29
CA GLU A 82 -14.62 -8.94 19.12
C GLU A 82 -14.42 -10.38 19.66
N ALA A 83 -15.49 -11.17 19.71
CA ALA A 83 -15.46 -12.56 20.15
C ALA A 83 -15.07 -13.53 19.02
N LEU A 84 -15.17 -13.10 17.76
CA LEU A 84 -14.82 -13.95 16.63
C LEU A 84 -13.34 -14.33 16.66
N ARG A 85 -13.06 -15.57 16.27
CA ARG A 85 -11.71 -16.12 16.12
C ARG A 85 -11.63 -16.76 14.75
N VAL A 86 -10.55 -16.48 14.04
CA VAL A 86 -10.27 -17.07 12.73
C VAL A 86 -9.37 -18.29 12.97
N PRO A 87 -9.81 -19.50 12.62
CA PRO A 87 -8.94 -20.67 12.68
C PRO A 87 -7.73 -20.55 11.74
N ASP A 88 -6.56 -20.99 12.19
CA ASP A 88 -5.28 -20.90 11.46
C ASP A 88 -5.28 -21.65 10.10
N ASP A 89 -6.17 -22.62 9.93
CA ASP A 89 -6.36 -23.35 8.68
C ASP A 89 -7.15 -22.56 7.63
N LEU A 90 -7.79 -21.45 8.02
CA LEU A 90 -8.45 -20.53 7.08
C LEU A 90 -7.51 -19.46 6.53
N SER A 91 -6.26 -19.36 6.98
CA SER A 91 -5.28 -18.45 6.38
C SER A 91 -4.82 -18.95 5.01
N ALA A 92 -4.91 -18.10 3.98
CA ALA A 92 -4.49 -18.46 2.62
C ALA A 92 -2.96 -18.53 2.47
N ARG A 93 -2.36 -19.70 2.73
CA ARG A 93 -0.89 -19.86 2.85
C ARG A 93 -0.10 -19.74 1.54
N VAL A 94 -0.77 -19.85 0.42
CA VAL A 94 -0.22 -19.69 -0.94
C VAL A 94 -1.18 -18.83 -1.78
N PRO A 95 -0.75 -18.21 -2.88
CA PRO A 95 -1.63 -17.52 -3.82
C PRO A 95 -2.75 -18.38 -4.43
N ALA A 96 -3.85 -17.75 -4.85
CA ALA A 96 -5.00 -18.43 -5.47
C ALA A 96 -4.63 -19.26 -6.71
N GLU A 97 -3.76 -18.75 -7.58
CA GLU A 97 -3.27 -19.45 -8.77
C GLU A 97 -2.41 -20.69 -8.50
N GLN A 98 -2.03 -20.93 -7.24
CA GLN A 98 -1.37 -22.17 -6.81
C GLN A 98 -2.36 -23.18 -6.21
N ARG A 99 -3.60 -22.74 -5.91
CA ARG A 99 -4.68 -23.58 -5.40
C ARG A 99 -5.71 -23.94 -6.49
N GLY A 100 -5.88 -23.04 -7.45
CA GLY A 100 -6.97 -23.07 -8.43
C GLY A 100 -6.52 -22.68 -9.83
N ALA A 101 -7.49 -22.27 -10.66
CA ALA A 101 -7.30 -22.05 -12.10
C ALA A 101 -6.68 -20.68 -12.45
N GLY A 102 -6.63 -19.74 -11.51
CA GLY A 102 -6.15 -18.38 -11.75
C GLY A 102 -6.23 -17.48 -10.52
N ARG A 103 -5.81 -16.22 -10.68
CA ARG A 103 -5.84 -15.23 -9.59
C ARG A 103 -7.26 -14.81 -9.19
N ASP A 104 -8.21 -14.90 -10.12
CA ASP A 104 -9.64 -14.65 -9.94
C ASP A 104 -10.42 -15.88 -9.44
N ASP A 105 -9.73 -17.01 -9.24
CA ASP A 105 -10.31 -18.22 -8.63
C ASP A 105 -10.34 -18.11 -7.11
N VAL A 106 -11.04 -17.07 -6.65
CA VAL A 106 -11.32 -16.80 -5.24
C VAL A 106 -12.81 -16.56 -5.05
N ARG A 107 -13.29 -16.72 -3.82
CA ARG A 107 -14.68 -16.46 -3.48
C ARG A 107 -14.89 -14.97 -3.25
N LEU A 108 -16.13 -14.54 -3.47
CA LEU A 108 -16.61 -13.21 -3.18
C LEU A 108 -17.78 -13.32 -2.20
N LEU A 109 -17.59 -12.78 -1.01
CA LEU A 109 -18.67 -12.52 -0.07
C LEU A 109 -19.27 -11.16 -0.40
N VAL A 110 -20.59 -11.03 -0.45
CA VAL A 110 -21.26 -9.74 -0.66
C VAL A 110 -22.16 -9.47 0.52
N SER A 111 -21.90 -8.38 1.23
CA SER A 111 -22.77 -7.87 2.30
C SER A 111 -23.40 -6.55 1.88
N ARG A 112 -24.72 -6.47 1.99
CA ARG A 112 -25.52 -5.25 1.76
C ARG A 112 -26.55 -5.12 2.87
N GLY A 113 -26.34 -4.19 3.78
CA GLY A 113 -27.15 -4.11 5.00
C GLY A 113 -27.13 -5.45 5.75
N ARG A 114 -28.32 -6.01 6.00
CA ARG A 114 -28.47 -7.33 6.65
C ARG A 114 -28.35 -8.53 5.70
N ALA A 115 -28.31 -8.31 4.38
CA ALA A 115 -28.23 -9.38 3.40
C ALA A 115 -26.77 -9.81 3.18
N VAL A 116 -26.55 -11.12 3.15
CA VAL A 116 -25.26 -11.75 2.83
C VAL A 116 -25.46 -12.74 1.69
N SER A 117 -24.57 -12.74 0.71
CA SER A 117 -24.58 -13.71 -0.39
C SER A 117 -23.17 -14.15 -0.77
N HIS A 118 -23.09 -15.35 -1.33
CA HIS A 118 -21.84 -16.02 -1.69
C HIS A 118 -21.73 -16.15 -3.21
N ARG A 119 -20.62 -15.70 -3.77
CA ARG A 119 -20.33 -15.66 -5.20
C ARG A 119 -18.90 -16.14 -5.47
N ALA A 120 -18.59 -16.44 -6.71
CA ALA A 120 -17.21 -16.44 -7.20
C ALA A 120 -16.79 -15.01 -7.58
N PHE A 121 -15.51 -14.67 -7.46
CA PHE A 121 -15.03 -13.32 -7.77
C PHE A 121 -15.26 -12.91 -9.23
N ARG A 122 -15.19 -13.87 -10.17
CA ARG A 122 -15.55 -13.67 -11.59
C ARG A 122 -17.00 -13.20 -11.80
N GLU A 123 -17.88 -13.34 -10.80
CA GLU A 123 -19.26 -12.86 -10.83
C GLU A 123 -19.42 -11.42 -10.32
N LEU A 124 -18.33 -10.75 -9.89
CA LEU A 124 -18.32 -9.32 -9.53
C LEU A 124 -19.05 -8.41 -10.54
N PRO A 125 -18.97 -8.62 -11.88
CA PRO A 125 -19.72 -7.81 -12.83
C PRO A 125 -21.25 -7.86 -12.68
N GLY A 126 -21.80 -8.85 -11.95
CA GLY A 126 -23.22 -8.93 -11.61
C GLY A 126 -23.61 -8.12 -10.37
N GLU A 127 -22.64 -7.73 -9.53
CA GLU A 127 -22.86 -6.95 -8.31
C GLU A 127 -22.66 -5.44 -8.53
N LEU A 128 -22.18 -5.07 -9.73
CA LEU A 128 -21.89 -3.70 -10.17
C LEU A 128 -22.88 -3.23 -11.23
N ARG A 129 -23.10 -1.93 -11.28
CA ARG A 129 -24.02 -1.25 -12.21
C ARG A 129 -23.22 -0.33 -13.14
N ALA A 130 -23.77 -0.06 -14.32
CA ALA A 130 -23.21 0.98 -15.20
C ALA A 130 -23.15 2.32 -14.47
N GLY A 131 -22.02 3.03 -14.60
CA GLY A 131 -21.74 4.28 -13.90
C GLY A 131 -21.09 4.11 -12.52
N ASP A 132 -21.05 2.90 -11.94
CA ASP A 132 -20.22 2.65 -10.76
C ASP A 132 -18.75 2.95 -11.10
N VAL A 133 -18.02 3.53 -10.15
CA VAL A 133 -16.58 3.78 -10.26
C VAL A 133 -15.82 2.97 -9.23
N LEU A 134 -14.89 2.14 -9.71
CA LEU A 134 -13.91 1.43 -8.90
C LEU A 134 -12.67 2.30 -8.72
N VAL A 135 -12.42 2.73 -7.48
CA VAL A 135 -11.23 3.50 -7.13
C VAL A 135 -10.12 2.53 -6.73
N VAL A 136 -9.05 2.48 -7.53
CA VAL A 136 -7.99 1.45 -7.43
C VAL A 136 -6.65 2.05 -7.03
N ASN A 137 -5.94 1.41 -6.10
CA ASN A 137 -4.56 1.76 -5.79
C ASN A 137 -3.61 1.14 -6.84
N THR A 138 -2.86 2.00 -7.50
CA THR A 138 -1.94 1.65 -8.60
C THR A 138 -0.48 1.49 -8.14
N SER A 139 -0.20 1.60 -6.84
CA SER A 139 1.16 1.47 -6.34
C SER A 139 1.72 0.08 -6.61
N MET A 140 2.90 0.02 -7.24
CA MET A 140 3.64 -1.23 -7.41
C MET A 140 4.19 -1.72 -6.08
N THR A 141 4.11 -3.02 -5.83
CA THR A 141 4.82 -3.61 -4.70
C THR A 141 6.32 -3.67 -4.99
N LEU A 142 7.13 -3.26 -4.03
CA LEU A 142 8.58 -3.33 -4.12
C LEU A 142 9.07 -4.66 -3.54
N PRO A 143 10.16 -5.23 -4.09
CA PRO A 143 10.90 -6.30 -3.42
C PRO A 143 11.69 -5.70 -2.24
N ALA A 144 10.96 -5.33 -1.20
CA ALA A 144 11.43 -4.43 -0.16
C ALA A 144 12.25 -5.10 0.95
N ALA A 145 12.38 -6.42 0.99
CA ALA A 145 13.20 -7.12 1.96
C ALA A 145 14.60 -7.42 1.39
N VAL A 146 15.64 -6.90 2.03
CA VAL A 146 17.04 -7.10 1.64
C VAL A 146 17.83 -7.69 2.81
N ASN A 147 18.56 -8.78 2.58
CA ASN A 147 19.45 -9.32 3.60
C ASN A 147 20.63 -8.39 3.82
N GLY A 148 21.11 -8.22 5.05
CA GLY A 148 22.24 -7.37 5.38
C GLY A 148 22.99 -7.85 6.61
N ARG A 149 23.99 -7.08 7.03
CA ARG A 149 24.76 -7.34 8.25
C ARG A 149 25.06 -6.08 9.06
N VAL A 150 24.94 -6.16 10.38
CA VAL A 150 25.33 -5.12 11.34
C VAL A 150 26.38 -5.71 12.27
N GLY A 151 27.59 -5.16 12.31
CA GLY A 151 28.66 -5.68 13.17
C GLY A 151 28.99 -7.18 12.97
N GLY A 152 28.73 -7.73 11.77
CA GLY A 152 28.88 -9.15 11.45
C GLY A 152 27.61 -10.00 11.64
N GLU A 153 26.68 -9.54 12.49
CA GLU A 153 25.40 -10.19 12.71
C GLU A 153 24.48 -10.06 11.49
N ARG A 154 23.76 -11.13 11.14
CA ARG A 154 22.80 -11.11 10.02
C ARG A 154 21.53 -10.36 10.41
N VAL A 155 21.06 -9.50 9.52
CA VAL A 155 19.79 -8.79 9.63
C VAL A 155 19.03 -8.86 8.30
N VAL A 156 17.73 -8.59 8.34
CA VAL A 156 16.96 -8.29 7.13
C VAL A 156 16.46 -6.85 7.24
N VAL A 157 16.73 -6.04 6.22
CA VAL A 157 16.20 -4.68 6.11
C VAL A 157 14.91 -4.74 5.33
N HIS A 158 13.79 -4.37 5.94
CA HIS A 158 12.57 -4.08 5.22
C HIS A 158 12.55 -2.58 4.88
N PHE A 159 12.62 -2.27 3.59
CA PHE A 159 12.38 -0.92 3.10
C PHE A 159 10.89 -0.63 3.17
N SER A 160 10.55 0.54 3.68
CA SER A 160 9.18 0.98 3.85
C SER A 160 8.89 2.15 2.91
N THR A 161 8.77 3.36 3.44
CA THR A 161 8.40 4.56 2.69
C THR A 161 9.63 5.40 2.36
N ARG A 162 9.72 5.87 1.11
CA ARG A 162 10.73 6.84 0.71
C ARG A 162 10.33 8.25 1.14
N GLY A 163 11.18 8.91 1.93
CA GLY A 163 11.07 10.31 2.31
C GLY A 163 11.39 11.27 1.17
N ALA A 164 10.89 12.50 1.27
CA ALA A 164 11.11 13.54 0.26
C ALA A 164 12.58 14.00 0.17
N ASP A 165 13.35 13.82 1.25
CA ASP A 165 14.78 14.13 1.38
C ASP A 165 15.71 13.00 0.88
N GLY A 166 15.13 11.98 0.25
CA GLY A 166 15.85 10.80 -0.27
C GLY A 166 16.14 9.72 0.77
N ARG A 167 15.80 9.93 2.05
CA ARG A 167 15.87 8.88 3.07
C ARG A 167 14.79 7.83 2.85
N TRP A 168 14.96 6.69 3.47
CA TRP A 168 13.99 5.60 3.51
C TRP A 168 13.64 5.31 4.96
N ALA A 169 12.35 5.23 5.25
CA ALA A 169 11.90 4.54 6.44
C ALA A 169 12.23 3.05 6.25
N VAL A 170 12.88 2.46 7.25
CA VAL A 170 13.26 1.05 7.22
C VAL A 170 12.98 0.39 8.56
N GLU A 171 12.78 -0.93 8.51
CA GLU A 171 12.72 -1.80 9.66
C GLU A 171 13.91 -2.76 9.61
N LEU A 172 14.65 -2.86 10.71
CA LEU A 172 15.64 -3.94 10.86
C LEU A 172 14.96 -5.12 11.54
N ARG A 173 15.09 -6.30 10.94
CA ARG A 173 14.49 -7.54 11.42
C ARG A 173 15.55 -8.60 11.70
N ALA A 174 15.25 -9.48 12.64
CA ALA A 174 16.02 -10.69 12.85
C ALA A 174 15.70 -11.71 11.73
N PRO A 175 16.69 -12.34 11.10
CA PRO A 175 16.43 -13.41 10.15
C PRO A 175 15.88 -14.62 10.90
N GLY A 176 14.69 -15.08 10.52
CA GLY A 176 14.06 -16.27 11.09
C GLY A 176 14.17 -17.50 10.18
N ALA A 177 13.55 -18.59 10.62
CA ALA A 177 13.51 -19.84 9.86
C ALA A 177 12.72 -19.68 8.55
N ALA A 178 13.17 -20.38 7.52
CA ALA A 178 12.54 -20.46 6.21
C ALA A 178 12.32 -19.10 5.47
N GLY A 179 12.83 -17.97 5.95
CA GLY A 179 12.66 -16.65 5.31
C GLY A 179 11.65 -15.72 5.99
N VAL A 180 10.93 -16.22 7.00
CA VAL A 180 10.14 -15.38 7.92
C VAL A 180 11.11 -14.52 8.75
N THR A 181 10.78 -13.26 8.99
CA THR A 181 11.63 -12.37 9.79
C THR A 181 10.97 -12.05 11.12
N GLY A 182 11.76 -11.98 12.19
CA GLY A 182 11.30 -11.73 13.54
C GLY A 182 11.58 -10.29 14.00
N PRO A 183 10.87 -9.82 15.04
CA PRO A 183 11.12 -8.52 15.64
C PRO A 183 12.58 -8.37 16.06
N ARG A 184 13.13 -7.18 15.87
CA ARG A 184 14.45 -6.80 16.34
C ARG A 184 14.38 -5.34 16.75
N PRO A 185 14.95 -4.96 17.90
CA PRO A 185 15.19 -3.56 18.20
C PRO A 185 15.95 -2.92 17.03
N GLY A 186 15.60 -1.69 16.67
CA GLY A 186 16.34 -0.96 15.65
C GLY A 186 17.83 -0.82 16.00
N GLY A 187 18.63 -0.44 15.00
CA GLY A 187 20.02 -0.09 15.25
C GLY A 187 20.10 1.26 15.98
N PRO A 188 21.12 1.50 16.83
CA PRO A 188 21.36 2.84 17.32
C PRO A 188 21.59 3.81 16.15
N ALA A 189 21.30 5.09 16.36
CA ALA A 189 21.67 6.15 15.42
C ALA A 189 23.15 6.02 15.02
N GLY A 190 23.43 6.08 13.72
CA GLY A 190 24.76 5.85 13.13
C GLY A 190 25.10 4.39 12.84
N ALA A 191 24.24 3.41 13.17
CA ALA A 191 24.48 2.02 12.82
C ALA A 191 24.56 1.85 11.30
N VAL A 192 25.64 1.19 10.84
CA VAL A 192 25.86 0.90 9.43
C VAL A 192 25.48 -0.55 9.14
N VAL A 193 24.49 -0.73 8.27
CA VAL A 193 24.11 -2.01 7.70
C VAL A 193 24.88 -2.21 6.40
N ARG A 194 25.69 -3.27 6.32
CA ARG A 194 26.29 -3.72 5.06
C ARG A 194 25.25 -4.47 4.26
N LEU A 195 25.02 -4.04 3.03
CA LEU A 195 24.08 -4.60 2.08
C LEU A 195 24.81 -5.34 0.95
N PRO A 196 24.12 -6.20 0.19
CA PRO A 196 24.67 -6.88 -0.98
C PRO A 196 25.30 -5.91 -1.98
N GLY A 197 26.28 -6.40 -2.74
CA GLY A 197 27.00 -5.56 -3.69
C GLY A 197 27.88 -4.48 -3.04
N GLY A 198 28.16 -4.55 -1.73
CA GLY A 198 29.00 -3.56 -1.07
C GLY A 198 28.31 -2.22 -0.80
N ARG A 199 26.99 -2.11 -1.04
CA ARG A 199 26.21 -0.96 -0.56
C ARG A 199 26.19 -0.92 0.96
N THR A 200 26.01 0.27 1.48
CA THR A 200 25.73 0.48 2.90
C THR A 200 24.39 1.19 3.07
N LEU A 201 23.79 0.98 4.22
CA LEU A 201 22.67 1.76 4.71
C LEU A 201 23.03 2.27 6.10
N VAL A 202 22.87 3.56 6.31
CA VAL A 202 23.15 4.22 7.59
C VAL A 202 21.82 4.52 8.25
N VAL A 203 21.60 3.93 9.42
CA VAL A 203 20.45 4.22 10.28
C VAL A 203 20.70 5.57 10.94
N GLU A 204 19.81 6.54 10.77
CA GLU A 204 20.02 7.91 11.25
C GLU A 204 19.23 8.18 12.52
N GLU A 205 17.91 8.12 12.46
CA GLU A 205 17.03 8.48 13.58
C GLU A 205 15.72 7.68 13.55
N PRO A 206 15.02 7.53 14.69
CA PRO A 206 13.70 6.89 14.70
C PRO A 206 12.70 7.67 13.83
N LEU A 207 11.82 6.96 13.12
CA LEU A 207 10.77 7.56 12.27
C LEU A 207 9.79 8.43 13.07
N GLY A 208 9.67 8.15 14.37
CA GLY A 208 8.88 8.93 15.32
C GLY A 208 8.36 8.05 16.47
N PRO A 209 7.82 8.65 17.54
CA PRO A 209 7.33 7.93 18.71
C PRO A 209 6.18 6.96 18.39
N ALA A 210 5.40 7.23 17.33
CA ALA A 210 4.27 6.41 16.90
C ALA A 210 4.67 5.05 16.28
N SER A 211 5.96 4.82 15.98
CA SER A 211 6.45 3.61 15.29
C SER A 211 7.07 2.55 16.22
N GLY A 212 6.79 2.63 17.52
CA GLY A 212 7.20 1.63 18.51
C GLY A 212 8.71 1.43 18.65
N ALA A 213 9.53 2.42 18.27
CA ALA A 213 11.00 2.33 18.16
C ALA A 213 11.55 1.30 17.15
N ARG A 214 10.66 0.75 16.30
CA ARG A 214 10.96 -0.30 15.32
C ARG A 214 11.39 0.27 13.96
N LEU A 215 10.79 1.39 13.54
CA LEU A 215 11.08 2.05 12.26
C LEU A 215 12.06 3.21 12.41
N TRP A 216 12.95 3.31 11.44
CA TRP A 216 14.03 4.28 11.42
C TRP A 216 14.13 4.96 10.06
N TRP A 217 14.41 6.26 10.05
CA TRP A 217 14.95 6.92 8.88
C TRP A 217 16.38 6.45 8.65
N ALA A 218 16.65 6.03 7.42
CA ALA A 218 17.95 5.60 6.99
C ALA A 218 18.30 6.14 5.62
N ARG A 219 19.59 6.32 5.38
CA ARG A 219 20.13 6.76 4.09
C ARG A 219 20.92 5.62 3.47
N VAL A 220 20.74 5.44 2.17
CA VAL A 220 21.60 4.56 1.37
C VAL A 220 22.53 5.50 0.60
N PRO A 221 23.79 5.66 1.04
CA PRO A 221 24.73 6.54 0.34
C PRO A 221 24.88 6.12 -1.11
N GLU A 222 25.09 7.10 -1.99
CA GLU A 222 25.49 6.79 -3.36
C GLU A 222 26.82 6.01 -3.33
N PRO A 223 26.98 5.00 -4.19
CA PRO A 223 28.24 4.31 -4.30
C PRO A 223 29.31 5.36 -4.62
N MET A 224 30.38 5.43 -3.82
CA MET A 224 31.49 6.32 -4.13
C MET A 224 31.97 5.97 -5.54
N SER A 225 31.71 6.85 -6.50
CA SER A 225 32.40 6.80 -7.77
C SER A 225 33.87 6.98 -7.41
N MET A 226 34.65 5.91 -7.45
CA MET A 226 36.09 6.06 -7.55
C MET A 226 36.33 6.68 -8.93
N SER A 227 36.25 8.01 -8.99
CA SER A 227 37.00 8.76 -9.98
C SER A 227 38.44 8.35 -9.74
N LEU A 228 38.93 7.43 -10.57
CA LEU A 228 40.35 7.29 -10.79
C LEU A 228 40.78 8.61 -11.41
N SER A 229 41.01 9.63 -10.58
CA SER A 229 41.88 10.73 -10.94
C SER A 229 43.26 10.11 -11.13
N GLY A 230 43.49 9.63 -12.36
CA GLY A 230 44.82 9.29 -12.82
C GLY A 230 45.75 10.47 -12.57
N PRO A 231 47.04 10.23 -12.28
CA PRO A 231 47.98 11.32 -12.05
C PRO A 231 47.93 12.28 -13.23
N GLN A 232 47.78 13.57 -12.92
CA GLN A 232 47.76 14.65 -13.90
C GLN A 232 48.96 14.49 -14.85
N SER A 233 48.68 14.19 -16.12
CA SER A 233 49.70 14.20 -17.15
C SER A 233 50.11 15.65 -17.41
N VAL A 234 51.34 15.99 -17.02
CA VAL A 234 52.04 17.22 -17.39
C VAL A 234 52.06 17.31 -18.93
N PRO A 235 51.71 18.45 -19.54
CA PRO A 235 51.72 18.58 -20.99
C PRO A 235 53.17 18.70 -21.48
N GLN A 236 53.68 17.67 -22.15
CA GLN A 236 54.86 17.80 -23.01
C GLN A 236 54.42 18.03 -24.45
N SER A 237 54.66 19.25 -24.92
CA SER A 237 54.61 19.66 -26.31
C SER A 237 55.83 19.17 -27.08
N VAL A 238 55.65 18.49 -28.22
CA VAL A 238 56.57 18.54 -29.37
C VAL A 238 55.77 18.39 -30.68
N PRO A 239 56.07 19.14 -31.76
CA PRO A 239 55.23 19.24 -32.95
C PRO A 239 55.67 18.33 -34.12
N GLY A 240 54.71 18.00 -34.98
CA GLY A 240 54.87 17.85 -36.44
C GLY A 240 55.40 16.52 -36.98
N ALA A 241 54.55 15.78 -37.72
CA ALA A 241 54.85 15.26 -39.05
C ALA A 241 53.61 14.61 -39.69
N GLU A 242 53.55 14.69 -41.01
CA GLU A 242 52.40 14.57 -41.89
C GLU A 242 51.99 13.15 -42.29
N SER A 243 50.80 13.10 -42.91
CA SER A 243 50.42 12.33 -44.12
C SER A 243 49.60 11.02 -44.00
N MET A 244 48.41 11.13 -44.60
CA MET A 244 47.36 10.16 -44.97
C MET A 244 47.77 9.35 -46.24
N PRO A 245 47.12 8.22 -46.64
CA PRO A 245 45.66 8.12 -46.86
C PRO A 245 44.95 6.76 -46.58
N GLY A 246 43.60 6.82 -46.54
CA GLY A 246 42.66 5.67 -46.52
C GLY A 246 42.48 5.01 -47.90
N PRO A 247 41.38 4.29 -48.23
CA PRO A 247 40.07 4.13 -47.57
C PRO A 247 39.72 2.63 -47.28
N GLU A 248 38.59 2.22 -46.70
CA GLU A 248 37.33 1.96 -47.42
C GLU A 248 36.18 1.55 -46.48
N ARG A 249 34.97 1.94 -46.85
CA ARG A 249 33.69 1.56 -46.25
C ARG A 249 33.17 0.29 -46.94
N THR A 250 32.65 -0.67 -46.17
CA THR A 250 31.62 -1.59 -46.66
C THR A 250 30.46 -1.72 -45.66
N ARG A 251 29.27 -1.87 -46.22
CA ARG A 251 27.93 -1.87 -45.61
C ARG A 251 27.45 -3.32 -45.37
N PRO A 252 26.31 -3.53 -44.68
CA PRO A 252 26.00 -4.75 -43.94
C PRO A 252 25.20 -5.78 -44.74
N GLY A 253 25.28 -7.05 -44.34
CA GLY A 253 24.33 -8.08 -44.75
C GLY A 253 24.86 -9.50 -44.51
N ALA A 254 24.31 -10.20 -43.53
CA ALA A 254 24.21 -11.66 -43.57
C ALA A 254 23.20 -12.15 -42.52
N GLU A 255 22.23 -12.90 -43.02
CA GLU A 255 21.10 -13.52 -42.34
C GLU A 255 21.54 -14.55 -41.29
N TRP A 256 20.75 -14.63 -40.21
CA TRP A 256 20.87 -15.69 -39.20
C TRP A 256 19.89 -16.82 -39.55
N ARG A 257 20.40 -18.06 -39.66
CA ARG A 257 19.60 -19.30 -39.71
C ARG A 257 20.01 -20.24 -38.58
N PRO A 258 19.06 -21.00 -38.00
CA PRO A 258 19.27 -21.71 -36.75
C PRO A 258 19.88 -23.10 -36.96
N THR A 259 20.78 -23.51 -36.07
CA THR A 259 21.24 -24.90 -35.94
C THR A 259 20.83 -25.49 -34.59
N SER A 260 20.51 -26.78 -34.69
CA SER A 260 19.85 -27.67 -33.75
C SER A 260 20.56 -27.96 -32.42
N VAL A 261 19.70 -28.33 -31.47
CA VAL A 261 19.87 -28.79 -30.08
C VAL A 261 20.82 -29.99 -29.91
N PRO A 262 21.51 -30.13 -28.76
CA PRO A 262 21.83 -31.42 -28.19
C PRO A 262 21.02 -31.72 -26.90
N LYS A 263 20.47 -32.93 -26.84
CA LYS A 263 19.82 -33.58 -25.70
C LYS A 263 20.72 -33.60 -24.46
N LEU A 264 20.16 -33.29 -23.29
CA LEU A 264 20.77 -33.61 -21.99
C LEU A 264 20.20 -34.94 -21.46
N ASP A 265 21.10 -35.82 -21.01
CA ASP A 265 20.78 -37.04 -20.27
C ASP A 265 20.35 -36.73 -18.82
N PRO A 266 19.50 -37.56 -18.20
CA PRO A 266 19.05 -37.34 -16.83
C PRO A 266 20.11 -37.68 -15.78
N MET A 267 20.26 -36.81 -14.78
CA MET A 267 21.11 -37.00 -13.60
C MET A 267 20.53 -38.06 -12.63
N PRO A 268 21.37 -38.84 -11.94
CA PRO A 268 20.92 -39.80 -10.93
C PRO A 268 20.59 -39.11 -9.59
N GLU A 269 19.56 -39.63 -8.93
CA GLU A 269 19.18 -39.30 -7.56
C GLU A 269 20.26 -39.75 -6.57
N SER A 270 20.71 -38.84 -5.70
CA SER A 270 21.49 -39.21 -4.51
C SER A 270 20.72 -38.84 -3.24
N ARG A 271 20.33 -39.90 -2.52
CA ARG A 271 20.04 -39.84 -1.09
C ARG A 271 21.36 -39.67 -0.34
N SER A 272 21.44 -38.77 0.64
CA SER A 272 22.41 -38.91 1.72
C SER A 272 21.84 -38.45 3.05
N GLU A 273 22.00 -39.34 4.01
CA GLU A 273 21.53 -39.33 5.38
C GLU A 273 22.11 -38.19 6.21
N ALA A 274 21.32 -37.71 7.17
CA ALA A 274 21.75 -36.77 8.20
C ALA A 274 22.70 -37.47 9.19
N LYS A 275 23.90 -36.92 9.37
CA LYS A 275 24.73 -37.17 10.56
C LYS A 275 25.04 -35.86 11.26
N SER A 276 24.62 -35.80 12.52
CA SER A 276 24.99 -34.81 13.51
C SER A 276 26.51 -34.72 13.68
N ALA A 277 27.07 -33.51 13.67
CA ALA A 277 28.37 -33.22 14.25
C ALA A 277 28.43 -31.76 14.70
N GLN A 278 28.47 -31.56 16.01
CA GLN A 278 28.92 -30.33 16.66
C GLN A 278 30.41 -30.14 16.38
N GLY A 279 30.78 -28.93 15.92
CA GLY A 279 32.17 -28.51 15.75
C GLY A 279 32.28 -27.32 14.80
N LEU A 280 32.50 -26.12 15.33
CA LEU A 280 32.82 -24.94 14.52
C LEU A 280 34.19 -25.14 13.84
N VAL A 281 34.20 -25.16 12.50
CA VAL A 281 35.44 -25.24 11.70
C VAL A 281 35.70 -23.88 11.03
N PRO A 282 36.89 -23.25 11.19
CA PRO A 282 37.23 -21.93 10.63
C PRO A 282 37.24 -21.84 9.09
N GLY A 283 37.11 -22.96 8.36
CA GLY A 283 37.16 -23.02 6.89
C GLY A 283 35.88 -22.58 6.18
N LEU A 284 34.71 -22.68 6.83
CA LEU A 284 33.41 -22.40 6.21
C LEU A 284 33.19 -20.90 5.90
N VAL A 285 33.88 -20.01 6.63
CA VAL A 285 33.75 -18.56 6.45
C VAL A 285 34.39 -18.09 5.14
N ARG A 286 35.57 -18.65 4.79
CA ARG A 286 36.30 -18.31 3.56
C ARG A 286 35.59 -18.79 2.29
N GLU A 287 34.97 -19.97 2.32
CA GLU A 287 34.16 -20.47 1.20
C GLU A 287 32.92 -19.61 0.99
N SER A 288 32.33 -19.07 2.06
CA SER A 288 31.18 -18.16 1.97
C SER A 288 31.53 -16.81 1.34
N GLU A 289 32.71 -16.25 1.64
CA GLU A 289 33.17 -14.97 1.07
C GLU A 289 33.53 -15.10 -0.42
N ALA A 290 34.19 -16.19 -0.82
CA ALA A 290 34.53 -16.48 -2.20
C ALA A 290 33.28 -16.78 -3.05
N ALA A 291 32.30 -17.51 -2.51
CA ALA A 291 31.01 -17.74 -3.17
C ALA A 291 30.20 -16.45 -3.32
N GLU A 292 30.23 -15.57 -2.31
CA GLU A 292 29.56 -14.27 -2.36
C GLU A 292 30.26 -13.30 -3.34
N GLU A 293 31.57 -13.39 -3.50
CA GLU A 293 32.37 -12.64 -4.47
C GLU A 293 32.17 -13.12 -5.91
N ALA A 294 32.10 -14.44 -6.13
CA ALA A 294 31.71 -15.02 -7.42
C ALA A 294 30.26 -14.65 -7.79
N ALA A 295 29.34 -14.68 -6.82
CA ALA A 295 27.96 -14.22 -7.00
C ALA A 295 27.86 -12.70 -7.24
N ARG A 296 28.81 -11.90 -6.75
CA ARG A 296 28.93 -10.46 -7.01
C ARG A 296 29.40 -10.19 -8.43
N SER A 297 30.41 -10.94 -8.90
CA SER A 297 30.96 -10.85 -10.26
C SER A 297 29.90 -11.17 -11.33
N MET A 298 29.06 -12.18 -11.10
CA MET A 298 28.00 -12.56 -12.05
C MET A 298 26.86 -11.54 -12.18
N ARG A 299 26.66 -10.64 -11.20
CA ARG A 299 25.48 -9.76 -11.22
C ARG A 299 25.71 -8.45 -11.99
N GLY A 300 26.94 -8.06 -12.30
CA GLY A 300 27.26 -6.76 -12.94
C GLY A 300 27.43 -5.61 -11.94
N PRO A 301 27.57 -4.34 -12.38
CA PRO A 301 27.77 -3.21 -11.47
C PRO A 301 26.57 -3.02 -10.53
N VAL A 302 26.82 -2.50 -9.34
CA VAL A 302 25.79 -2.27 -8.32
C VAL A 302 24.94 -1.09 -8.76
N PRO A 303 23.59 -1.20 -8.80
CA PRO A 303 22.75 -0.09 -9.23
C PRO A 303 22.98 1.17 -8.39
N ASP A 304 22.88 2.35 -9.02
CA ASP A 304 23.03 3.66 -8.38
C ASP A 304 21.74 4.11 -7.66
N SER A 305 20.59 3.72 -8.17
CA SER A 305 19.30 4.05 -7.53
C SER A 305 18.89 2.96 -6.52
N VAL A 306 18.34 3.38 -5.37
CA VAL A 306 17.77 2.44 -4.39
C VAL A 306 16.65 1.57 -5.01
N PRO A 307 15.70 2.10 -5.80
CA PRO A 307 14.68 1.27 -6.43
C PRO A 307 15.23 0.15 -7.32
N GLU A 308 16.27 0.42 -8.11
CA GLU A 308 16.90 -0.61 -8.94
C GLU A 308 17.70 -1.61 -8.11
N PHE A 309 18.37 -1.13 -7.07
CA PHE A 309 19.02 -1.99 -6.09
C PHE A 309 18.02 -2.97 -5.46
N LEU A 310 16.84 -2.49 -5.03
CA LEU A 310 15.78 -3.34 -4.49
C LEU A 310 15.32 -4.38 -5.53
N ARG A 311 15.09 -3.97 -6.79
CA ARG A 311 14.69 -4.90 -7.86
C ARG A 311 15.69 -6.04 -8.07
N ARG A 312 16.97 -5.80 -7.81
CA ARG A 312 18.04 -6.76 -8.07
C ARG A 312 18.41 -7.63 -6.87
N TYR A 313 18.40 -7.05 -5.67
CA TYR A 313 18.89 -7.72 -4.45
C TYR A 313 17.79 -7.98 -3.42
N GLY A 314 16.62 -7.38 -3.59
CA GLY A 314 15.50 -7.54 -2.70
C GLY A 314 14.59 -8.69 -3.07
N ARG A 315 13.68 -9.00 -2.16
CA ARG A 315 12.52 -9.89 -2.35
C ARG A 315 11.28 -9.25 -1.72
N PRO A 316 10.07 -9.66 -2.11
CA PRO A 316 8.85 -9.22 -1.40
C PRO A 316 8.96 -9.52 0.10
N ILE A 317 8.33 -8.69 0.93
CA ILE A 317 8.20 -9.00 2.35
C ILE A 317 7.29 -10.21 2.48
N ARG A 318 7.79 -11.24 3.17
CA ARG A 318 7.04 -12.49 3.37
C ARG A 318 6.06 -12.32 4.52
N TYR A 319 4.81 -12.70 4.29
CA TYR A 319 3.81 -12.81 5.35
C TYR A 319 4.06 -14.04 6.21
N GLY A 320 3.97 -13.89 7.54
CA GLY A 320 4.29 -14.97 8.49
C GLY A 320 3.46 -16.25 8.32
N TYR A 321 2.22 -16.14 7.85
CA TYR A 321 1.32 -17.27 7.63
C TYR A 321 1.58 -18.04 6.32
N THR A 322 2.41 -17.51 5.41
CA THR A 322 2.69 -18.16 4.12
C THR A 322 3.70 -19.29 4.27
N GLU A 323 3.54 -20.35 3.48
CA GLU A 323 4.41 -21.54 3.56
C GLU A 323 5.84 -21.28 3.06
N ARG A 324 5.99 -20.40 2.07
CA ARG A 324 7.26 -20.10 1.40
C ARG A 324 7.23 -18.72 0.76
N ASP A 325 8.41 -18.22 0.39
CA ASP A 325 8.54 -17.00 -0.41
C ASP A 325 7.75 -17.14 -1.71
N GLN A 326 7.06 -16.07 -2.10
CA GLN A 326 6.31 -15.98 -3.34
C GLN A 326 7.04 -15.05 -4.32
N PRO A 327 6.96 -15.30 -5.64
CA PRO A 327 7.58 -14.43 -6.63
C PRO A 327 6.94 -13.03 -6.57
N LEU A 328 7.69 -11.99 -6.95
CA LEU A 328 7.17 -10.62 -6.96
C LEU A 328 5.86 -10.47 -7.76
N SER A 329 5.70 -11.25 -8.84
CA SER A 329 4.47 -11.27 -9.65
C SER A 329 3.22 -11.67 -8.86
N ALA A 330 3.35 -12.46 -7.79
CA ALA A 330 2.24 -12.81 -6.91
C ALA A 330 1.74 -11.64 -6.07
N TYR A 331 2.58 -10.61 -5.86
CA TYR A 331 2.26 -9.38 -5.13
C TYR A 331 1.82 -8.24 -6.06
N GLN A 332 1.99 -8.37 -7.38
CA GLN A 332 1.59 -7.34 -8.33
C GLN A 332 0.14 -7.53 -8.79
N THR A 333 -0.62 -6.44 -8.69
CA THR A 333 -1.97 -6.35 -9.25
C THR A 333 -1.92 -5.96 -10.72
N VAL A 334 -3.02 -6.15 -11.45
CA VAL A 334 -3.13 -5.69 -12.85
C VAL A 334 -3.16 -4.16 -12.99
N PHE A 335 -3.34 -3.44 -11.88
CA PHE A 335 -3.36 -1.98 -11.83
C PHE A 335 -2.00 -1.36 -11.46
N ALA A 336 -1.01 -2.18 -11.16
CA ALA A 336 0.30 -1.73 -10.71
C ALA A 336 0.98 -0.89 -11.81
N ALA A 337 1.31 0.36 -11.48
CA ALA A 337 1.88 1.34 -12.39
C ALA A 337 3.21 1.90 -11.85
N PRO A 338 4.25 2.04 -12.68
CA PRO A 338 5.52 2.64 -12.25
C PRO A 338 5.33 4.07 -11.75
N SER A 339 5.99 4.39 -10.63
CA SER A 339 6.11 5.76 -10.14
C SER A 339 7.33 6.45 -10.78
N PRO A 340 7.26 7.74 -11.15
CA PRO A 340 8.36 8.45 -11.81
C PRO A 340 9.69 8.43 -11.04
N ASP A 341 9.63 8.41 -9.71
CA ASP A 341 10.81 8.37 -8.83
C ASP A 341 11.19 6.93 -8.41
N GLY A 342 10.55 5.92 -8.98
CA GLY A 342 10.78 4.51 -8.66
C GLY A 342 10.27 4.09 -7.26
N SER A 343 9.52 4.94 -6.57
CA SER A 343 8.81 4.55 -5.36
C SER A 343 7.70 3.52 -5.64
N GLY A 344 7.25 2.87 -4.57
CA GLY A 344 6.19 1.89 -4.58
C GLY A 344 5.86 1.52 -3.14
N SER A 345 4.99 0.53 -2.98
CA SER A 345 4.59 0.03 -1.68
C SER A 345 5.48 -1.13 -1.21
N ALA A 346 5.82 -1.19 0.06
CA ALA A 346 6.37 -2.40 0.67
C ALA A 346 5.29 -3.50 0.77
N GLU A 347 4.05 -3.10 1.05
CA GLU A 347 2.88 -3.97 1.14
C GLU A 347 2.04 -3.95 -0.14
N MET A 348 1.41 -5.07 -0.49
CA MET A 348 0.58 -5.10 -1.70
C MET A 348 -0.83 -4.54 -1.47
N PRO A 349 -1.45 -3.88 -2.48
CA PRO A 349 -2.88 -3.56 -2.46
C PRO A 349 -3.72 -4.83 -2.74
N SER A 350 -3.77 -5.74 -1.76
CA SER A 350 -4.21 -7.14 -1.91
C SER A 350 -5.64 -7.32 -2.42
N ALA A 351 -6.56 -6.42 -2.07
CA ALA A 351 -7.94 -6.45 -2.55
C ALA A 351 -8.08 -6.36 -4.09
N ALA A 352 -7.09 -5.76 -4.77
CA ALA A 352 -7.07 -5.65 -6.22
C ALA A 352 -6.39 -6.84 -6.91
N ARG A 353 -5.81 -7.76 -6.14
CA ARG A 353 -5.05 -8.91 -6.65
C ARG A 353 -5.88 -9.84 -7.55
N PRO A 354 -7.14 -10.17 -7.22
CA PRO A 354 -7.91 -11.11 -8.02
C PRO A 354 -8.36 -10.55 -9.37
N PHE A 355 -8.24 -9.25 -9.62
CA PHE A 355 -8.56 -8.69 -10.93
C PHE A 355 -7.62 -9.25 -12.01
N THR A 356 -8.22 -9.68 -13.11
CA THR A 356 -7.53 -10.06 -14.35
C THR A 356 -7.81 -9.01 -15.43
N ALA A 357 -6.97 -8.95 -16.46
CA ALA A 357 -7.22 -8.06 -17.61
C ALA A 357 -8.57 -8.35 -18.28
N ALA A 358 -8.96 -9.63 -18.36
CA ALA A 358 -10.25 -10.06 -18.91
C ALA A 358 -11.42 -9.54 -18.06
N LEU A 359 -11.34 -9.67 -16.73
CA LEU A 359 -12.37 -9.16 -15.83
C LEU A 359 -12.48 -7.63 -15.89
N VAL A 360 -11.35 -6.91 -15.94
CA VAL A 360 -11.34 -5.45 -16.10
C VAL A 360 -12.02 -5.04 -17.41
N ALA A 361 -11.69 -5.70 -18.52
CA ALA A 361 -12.32 -5.44 -19.81
C ALA A 361 -13.84 -5.69 -19.78
N GLU A 362 -14.30 -6.75 -19.13
CA GLU A 362 -15.73 -7.04 -18.96
C GLU A 362 -16.44 -5.97 -18.12
N LEU A 363 -15.82 -5.51 -17.05
CA LEU A 363 -16.36 -4.43 -16.22
C LEU A 363 -16.49 -3.12 -17.01
N VAL A 364 -15.45 -2.74 -17.76
CA VAL A 364 -15.49 -1.57 -18.65
C VAL A 364 -16.58 -1.70 -19.70
N ARG A 365 -16.74 -2.88 -20.31
CA ARG A 365 -17.79 -3.16 -21.30
C ARG A 365 -19.20 -3.01 -20.72
N ARG A 366 -19.38 -3.26 -19.42
CA ARG A 366 -20.64 -3.03 -18.68
C ARG A 366 -20.84 -1.58 -18.22
N GLY A 367 -19.93 -0.68 -18.55
CA GLY A 367 -20.00 0.73 -18.17
C GLY A 367 -19.52 1.01 -16.74
N VAL A 368 -18.77 0.08 -16.12
CA VAL A 368 -18.08 0.35 -14.85
C VAL A 368 -16.81 1.16 -15.16
N LEU A 369 -16.61 2.22 -14.38
CA LEU A 369 -15.51 3.17 -14.52
C LEU A 369 -14.37 2.80 -13.58
N PHE A 370 -13.13 3.17 -13.93
CA PHE A 370 -11.96 2.98 -13.08
C PHE A 370 -11.29 4.32 -12.80
N ALA A 371 -11.00 4.58 -11.53
CA ALA A 371 -10.34 5.81 -11.09
C ALA A 371 -9.03 5.48 -10.35
N PRO A 372 -7.86 5.66 -10.98
CA PRO A 372 -6.59 5.31 -10.36
C PRO A 372 -6.14 6.34 -9.31
N LEU A 373 -5.61 5.87 -8.20
CA LEU A 373 -4.85 6.67 -7.25
C LEU A 373 -3.60 5.91 -6.82
N SER A 374 -2.72 6.53 -6.04
CA SER A 374 -1.60 5.84 -5.41
C SER A 374 -1.59 6.09 -3.91
N LEU A 375 -1.42 5.02 -3.13
CA LEU A 375 -0.95 5.06 -1.74
C LEU A 375 0.19 4.05 -1.61
N HIS A 376 1.42 4.55 -1.41
CA HIS A 376 2.61 3.75 -1.22
C HIS A 376 2.66 3.30 0.24
N THR A 377 2.09 2.12 0.49
CA THR A 377 2.00 1.57 1.83
C THR A 377 3.35 1.06 2.29
N GLY A 378 3.71 1.42 3.50
CA GLY A 378 4.93 0.95 4.12
C GLY A 378 4.76 -0.44 4.75
N VAL A 379 5.76 -0.92 5.48
CA VAL A 379 5.70 -2.19 6.22
C VAL A 379 4.55 -2.19 7.23
N ALA A 380 3.83 -3.32 7.34
CA ALA A 380 2.63 -3.42 8.14
C ALA A 380 2.83 -3.10 9.63
N SER A 381 1.87 -2.36 10.18
CA SER A 381 1.76 -1.98 11.60
C SER A 381 1.18 -3.10 12.51
N ALA A 382 0.94 -4.28 11.93
CA ALA A 382 0.09 -5.31 12.52
C ALA A 382 0.67 -6.01 13.76
N GLU A 383 1.98 -5.89 14.03
CA GLU A 383 2.58 -6.59 15.18
C GLU A 383 2.15 -5.99 16.54
N VAL A 384 1.64 -4.75 16.59
CA VAL A 384 1.40 -4.04 17.86
C VAL A 384 0.11 -3.19 17.89
N HIS A 385 -0.82 -3.34 16.94
CA HIS A 385 -2.00 -2.45 16.80
C HIS A 385 -1.60 -0.95 16.76
N GLU A 386 -0.42 -0.66 16.20
CA GLU A 386 0.11 0.69 16.09
C GLU A 386 -0.68 1.48 15.03
N PRO A 387 -0.92 2.78 15.24
CA PRO A 387 -1.50 3.63 14.21
C PRO A 387 -0.61 3.62 12.95
N PRO A 388 -1.19 3.75 11.75
CA PRO A 388 -0.37 3.91 10.55
C PRO A 388 0.50 5.16 10.71
N TYR A 389 1.79 5.03 10.46
CA TYR A 389 2.65 6.19 10.26
C TYR A 389 2.30 6.87 8.92
N PRO A 390 2.72 8.13 8.71
CA PRO A 390 2.43 8.83 7.47
C PRO A 390 2.93 8.06 6.24
N GLU A 391 2.03 7.83 5.29
CA GLU A 391 2.31 7.16 4.02
C GLU A 391 2.09 8.11 2.85
N ARG A 392 2.88 7.94 1.79
CA ARG A 392 2.82 8.84 0.64
C ARG A 392 1.65 8.46 -0.26
N PHE A 393 0.84 9.44 -0.63
CA PHE A 393 -0.30 9.23 -1.51
C PHE A 393 -0.44 10.33 -2.57
N SER A 394 -1.21 10.02 -3.60
CA SER A 394 -1.60 10.96 -4.64
C SER A 394 -2.98 10.61 -5.19
N VAL A 395 -3.86 11.60 -5.27
CA VAL A 395 -5.14 11.55 -5.97
C VAL A 395 -5.04 12.49 -7.17
N PRO A 396 -4.96 11.95 -8.41
CA PRO A 396 -4.84 12.76 -9.61
C PRO A 396 -6.08 13.64 -9.90
N PRO A 397 -5.95 14.74 -10.66
CA PRO A 397 -7.08 15.57 -11.09
C PRO A 397 -8.18 14.79 -11.80
N ALA A 398 -7.83 13.84 -12.67
CA ALA A 398 -8.80 13.00 -13.38
C ALA A 398 -9.63 12.14 -12.42
N THR A 399 -9.00 11.58 -11.39
CA THR A 399 -9.67 10.76 -10.36
C THR A 399 -10.60 11.60 -9.50
N ALA A 400 -10.13 12.75 -9.04
CA ALA A 400 -10.97 13.69 -8.29
C ALA A 400 -12.19 14.14 -9.10
N TRP A 401 -11.98 14.51 -10.37
CA TRP A 401 -13.05 14.89 -11.28
C TRP A 401 -14.06 13.75 -11.47
N LEU A 402 -13.59 12.56 -11.83
CA LEU A 402 -14.46 11.41 -12.10
C LEU A 402 -15.31 11.03 -10.89
N VAL A 403 -14.70 10.94 -9.71
CA VAL A 403 -15.40 10.63 -8.46
C VAL A 403 -16.45 11.69 -8.14
N ASN A 404 -16.11 12.98 -8.28
CA ASN A 404 -17.06 14.06 -8.04
C ASN A 404 -18.19 14.07 -9.08
N SER A 405 -17.92 13.82 -10.36
CA SER A 405 -18.92 13.74 -11.41
C SER A 405 -19.91 12.60 -11.19
N VAL A 406 -19.41 11.42 -10.82
CA VAL A 406 -20.23 10.26 -10.49
C VAL A 406 -21.14 10.55 -9.29
N ARG A 407 -20.63 11.23 -8.26
CA ARG A 407 -21.43 11.64 -7.09
C ARG A 407 -22.43 12.76 -7.41
N ALA A 408 -22.04 13.74 -8.21
CA ALA A 408 -22.91 14.85 -8.61
C ALA A 408 -24.09 14.38 -9.47
N ALA A 409 -23.87 13.40 -10.35
CA ALA A 409 -24.91 12.81 -11.18
C ALA A 409 -26.04 12.14 -10.38
N ARG A 410 -25.81 11.80 -9.10
CA ARG A 410 -26.82 11.23 -8.21
C ARG A 410 -27.73 12.26 -7.53
N GLY A 411 -27.42 13.56 -7.62
CA GLY A 411 -28.28 14.61 -7.04
C GLY A 411 -28.50 14.51 -5.52
N GLY A 412 -27.65 13.80 -4.79
CA GLY A 412 -27.79 13.57 -3.35
C GLY A 412 -28.59 12.31 -2.97
N ASP A 413 -29.27 11.68 -3.91
CA ASP A 413 -29.91 10.38 -3.71
C ASP A 413 -28.87 9.26 -3.88
N ARG A 414 -28.47 8.62 -2.77
CA ARG A 414 -27.47 7.56 -2.81
C ARG A 414 -28.00 6.23 -3.35
N THR A 415 -29.31 6.10 -3.56
CA THR A 415 -29.98 4.89 -4.06
C THR A 415 -30.01 4.84 -5.60
N THR A 416 -29.90 6.00 -6.25
CA THR A 416 -29.93 6.14 -7.72
C THR A 416 -28.59 6.65 -8.28
N GLY A 417 -28.18 6.14 -9.44
CA GLY A 417 -26.89 6.47 -10.07
C GLY A 417 -25.71 5.59 -9.62
N GLY A 418 -24.52 5.87 -10.16
CA GLY A 418 -23.37 4.95 -10.05
C GLY A 418 -22.52 5.17 -8.81
N ARG A 419 -22.18 4.12 -8.05
CA ARG A 419 -21.50 4.09 -6.73
C ARG A 419 -20.00 4.37 -6.79
N VAL A 420 -19.42 4.95 -5.73
CA VAL A 420 -17.97 5.05 -5.54
C VAL A 420 -17.52 3.90 -4.67
N ILE A 421 -16.89 2.89 -5.29
CA ILE A 421 -16.46 1.68 -4.59
C ILE A 421 -14.93 1.68 -4.52
N ALA A 422 -14.39 1.74 -3.31
CA ALA A 422 -12.96 1.65 -3.10
C ALA A 422 -12.50 0.19 -3.19
N VAL A 423 -11.41 -0.07 -3.92
CA VAL A 423 -10.77 -1.38 -3.99
C VAL A 423 -9.59 -1.39 -3.03
N GLY A 424 -9.85 -1.89 -1.82
CA GLY A 424 -8.92 -1.98 -0.71
C GLY A 424 -9.00 -0.81 0.27
N THR A 425 -8.64 -1.08 1.53
CA THR A 425 -8.58 -0.09 2.62
C THR A 425 -7.62 1.06 2.33
N THR A 426 -6.58 0.81 1.53
CA THR A 426 -5.64 1.83 1.04
C THR A 426 -6.33 2.87 0.15
N ALA A 427 -7.25 2.43 -0.71
CA ALA A 427 -7.97 3.33 -1.61
C ALA A 427 -8.97 4.21 -0.81
N VAL A 428 -9.60 3.65 0.22
CA VAL A 428 -10.43 4.42 1.17
C VAL A 428 -9.61 5.52 1.83
N ARG A 429 -8.46 5.19 2.44
CA ARG A 429 -7.62 6.18 3.13
C ARG A 429 -7.17 7.30 2.20
N ALA A 430 -6.66 6.98 1.02
CA ALA A 430 -6.22 7.99 0.06
C ALA A 430 -7.37 8.91 -0.39
N LEU A 431 -8.53 8.34 -0.72
CA LEU A 431 -9.67 9.11 -1.18
C LEU A 431 -10.29 9.98 -0.08
N GLU A 432 -10.41 9.43 1.13
CA GLU A 432 -10.93 10.15 2.30
C GLU A 432 -9.96 11.22 2.83
N SER A 433 -8.66 11.08 2.56
CA SER A 433 -7.66 12.14 2.84
C SER A 433 -7.76 13.29 1.85
N ALA A 434 -8.17 13.00 0.61
CA ALA A 434 -8.41 14.00 -0.43
C ALA A 434 -9.79 14.67 -0.34
N ALA A 435 -10.66 14.18 0.54
CA ALA A 435 -12.02 14.68 0.69
C ALA A 435 -12.07 15.88 1.65
N GLY A 436 -12.63 17.00 1.19
CA GLY A 436 -12.91 18.15 2.04
C GLY A 436 -14.12 17.93 2.96
N ALA A 437 -14.34 18.86 3.88
CA ALA A 437 -15.53 18.86 4.74
C ALA A 437 -16.85 18.97 3.96
N ASP A 438 -16.80 19.59 2.78
CA ASP A 438 -17.89 19.66 1.80
C ASP A 438 -18.15 18.33 1.06
N GLY A 439 -17.37 17.29 1.34
CA GLY A 439 -17.46 15.99 0.71
C GLY A 439 -16.97 15.98 -0.75
N LEU A 440 -16.30 17.03 -1.23
CA LEU A 440 -15.68 17.05 -2.56
C LEU A 440 -14.26 16.51 -2.48
N VAL A 441 -13.91 15.63 -3.43
CA VAL A 441 -12.55 15.12 -3.60
C VAL A 441 -11.72 16.15 -4.34
N ARG A 442 -10.53 16.49 -3.82
CA ARG A 442 -9.60 17.44 -4.45
C ARG A 442 -8.35 16.72 -4.91
N PRO A 443 -7.75 17.13 -6.04
CA PRO A 443 -6.44 16.62 -6.42
C PRO A 443 -5.41 17.01 -5.37
N VAL A 444 -4.64 16.03 -4.90
CA VAL A 444 -3.63 16.25 -3.87
C VAL A 444 -2.55 15.18 -3.97
N ALA A 445 -1.31 15.56 -3.70
CA ALA A 445 -0.21 14.65 -3.45
C ALA A 445 0.46 15.05 -2.13
N GLY A 446 0.82 14.08 -1.31
CA GLY A 446 1.37 14.35 0.01
C GLY A 446 1.44 13.10 0.87
N TRP A 447 1.21 13.32 2.17
CA TRP A 447 1.28 12.28 3.19
C TRP A 447 -0.08 12.12 3.86
N THR A 448 -0.45 10.89 4.19
CA THR A 448 -1.64 10.59 4.97
C THR A 448 -1.30 9.67 6.14
N ASP A 449 -1.70 10.09 7.33
CA ASP A 449 -1.77 9.33 8.56
C ASP A 449 -3.23 9.07 8.96
N LEU A 450 -4.17 9.27 8.02
CA LEU A 450 -5.59 9.20 8.29
C LEU A 450 -5.99 7.80 8.78
N VAL A 451 -6.69 7.78 9.91
CA VAL A 451 -7.37 6.61 10.45
C VAL A 451 -8.88 6.79 10.32
N VAL A 452 -9.52 5.81 9.68
CA VAL A 452 -10.97 5.82 9.50
C VAL A 452 -11.59 4.96 10.60
N THR A 453 -12.37 5.61 11.47
CA THR A 453 -13.11 4.98 12.57
C THR A 453 -14.62 5.07 12.33
N PRO A 454 -15.45 4.26 13.01
CA PRO A 454 -16.90 4.37 12.89
C PRO A 454 -17.46 5.73 13.33
N ARG A 455 -16.81 6.37 14.32
CA ARG A 455 -17.16 7.71 14.81
C ARG A 455 -16.98 8.76 13.71
N ARG A 456 -15.84 8.74 13.01
CA ARG A 456 -15.57 9.60 11.86
C ARG A 456 -16.43 9.23 10.65
N GLY A 457 -16.58 7.94 10.35
CA GLY A 457 -17.23 7.50 9.11
C GLY A 457 -16.44 7.83 7.85
N VAL A 458 -17.11 7.70 6.69
CA VAL A 458 -16.60 8.01 5.35
C VAL A 458 -17.52 9.01 4.63
N ARG A 459 -16.94 9.93 3.86
CA ARG A 459 -17.66 10.99 3.13
C ARG A 459 -17.94 10.66 1.67
N VAL A 460 -17.01 9.93 1.04
CA VAL A 460 -16.95 9.76 -0.42
C VAL A 460 -17.32 8.34 -0.82
N VAL A 461 -16.85 7.35 -0.05
CA VAL A 461 -16.98 5.94 -0.39
C VAL A 461 -18.38 5.41 -0.07
N ASP A 462 -19.00 4.73 -1.05
CA ASP A 462 -20.31 4.07 -0.92
C ASP A 462 -20.18 2.55 -0.69
N GLY A 463 -19.03 1.98 -1.04
CA GLY A 463 -18.74 0.56 -0.84
C GLY A 463 -17.25 0.27 -0.86
N LEU A 464 -16.88 -0.88 -0.31
CA LEU A 464 -15.50 -1.33 -0.17
C LEU A 464 -15.39 -2.77 -0.66
N LEU A 465 -14.50 -3.01 -1.61
CA LEU A 465 -14.03 -4.34 -1.95
C LEU A 465 -12.71 -4.59 -1.22
N THR A 466 -12.63 -5.59 -0.36
CA THR A 466 -11.50 -5.82 0.55
C THR A 466 -11.25 -7.32 0.77
N GLY A 467 -10.07 -7.71 1.27
CA GLY A 467 -9.88 -9.06 1.80
C GLY A 467 -10.57 -9.24 3.15
N LEU A 468 -10.58 -10.47 3.68
CA LEU A 468 -11.02 -10.76 5.05
C LEU A 468 -9.88 -10.51 6.04
N HIS A 469 -10.14 -9.67 7.05
CA HIS A 469 -9.17 -9.21 8.05
C HIS A 469 -9.51 -9.77 9.42
N GLU A 470 -8.51 -10.18 10.20
CA GLU A 470 -8.72 -10.71 11.55
C GLU A 470 -9.58 -9.78 12.43
N PRO A 471 -10.48 -10.33 13.29
CA PRO A 471 -11.37 -9.61 14.22
C PRO A 471 -10.73 -8.58 15.17
N ARG A 472 -9.40 -8.55 15.28
CA ARG A 472 -8.65 -7.57 16.09
C ARG A 472 -7.88 -6.55 15.27
N ALA A 473 -7.88 -6.67 13.94
CA ALA A 473 -7.16 -5.76 13.06
C ALA A 473 -7.77 -4.36 13.09
N SER A 474 -6.90 -3.33 13.09
CA SER A 474 -7.30 -1.91 13.03
C SER A 474 -8.17 -1.57 11.80
N HIS A 475 -8.06 -2.35 10.72
CA HIS A 475 -8.89 -2.21 9.53
C HIS A 475 -10.39 -2.42 9.78
N LEU A 476 -10.79 -3.16 10.82
CA LEU A 476 -12.21 -3.40 11.10
C LEU A 476 -12.98 -2.13 11.42
N LEU A 477 -12.32 -1.17 12.09
CA LEU A 477 -12.90 0.14 12.35
C LEU A 477 -13.30 0.84 11.05
N MET A 478 -12.48 0.70 9.99
CA MET A 478 -12.79 1.24 8.68
C MET A 478 -13.89 0.45 7.96
N LEU A 479 -13.86 -0.88 8.03
CA LEU A 479 -14.91 -1.71 7.43
C LEU A 479 -16.28 -1.40 8.08
N GLU A 480 -16.31 -1.25 9.41
CA GLU A 480 -17.48 -0.83 10.16
C GLU A 480 -17.91 0.60 9.79
N ALA A 481 -16.97 1.53 9.59
CA ALA A 481 -17.27 2.89 9.13
C ALA A 481 -17.91 2.93 7.73
N VAL A 482 -17.58 1.98 6.85
CA VAL A 482 -18.13 1.89 5.49
C VAL A 482 -19.50 1.19 5.48
N ALA A 483 -19.60 0.02 6.10
CA ALA A 483 -20.75 -0.88 5.94
C ALA A 483 -21.72 -0.88 7.13
N GLY A 484 -21.26 -0.45 8.29
CA GLY A 484 -21.96 -0.61 9.56
C GLY A 484 -21.65 -1.93 10.25
N ARG A 485 -21.74 -1.92 11.59
CA ARG A 485 -21.38 -3.03 12.47
C ARG A 485 -22.14 -4.32 12.16
N GLU A 486 -23.45 -4.21 11.94
CA GLU A 486 -24.30 -5.39 11.77
C GLU A 486 -24.05 -6.11 10.44
N ALA A 487 -23.85 -5.36 9.35
CA ALA A 487 -23.49 -5.92 8.05
C ALA A 487 -22.15 -6.67 8.10
N LEU A 488 -21.18 -6.09 8.83
CA LEU A 488 -19.86 -6.69 9.02
C LEU A 488 -19.94 -7.95 9.88
N ARG A 489 -20.69 -7.92 10.99
CA ARG A 489 -20.91 -9.07 11.88
C ARG A 489 -21.53 -10.25 11.12
N LEU A 490 -22.65 -10.02 10.44
CA LEU A 490 -23.33 -11.06 9.66
C LEU A 490 -22.44 -11.61 8.53
N GLY A 491 -21.70 -10.74 7.85
CA GLY A 491 -20.75 -11.14 6.82
C GLY A 491 -19.64 -12.03 7.38
N TYR A 492 -19.03 -11.65 8.50
CA TYR A 492 -17.94 -12.42 9.12
C TYR A 492 -18.41 -13.76 9.69
N GLU A 493 -19.59 -13.80 10.30
CA GLU A 493 -20.21 -15.06 10.74
C GLU A 493 -20.41 -16.01 9.57
N ALA A 494 -20.99 -15.52 8.47
CA ALA A 494 -21.16 -16.31 7.25
C ALA A 494 -19.82 -16.73 6.65
N ALA A 495 -18.81 -15.86 6.65
CA ALA A 495 -17.46 -16.16 6.15
C ALA A 495 -16.82 -17.32 6.92
N LEU A 496 -16.95 -17.32 8.26
CA LEU A 496 -16.43 -18.38 9.12
C LEU A 496 -17.21 -19.69 8.95
N GLN A 497 -18.55 -19.61 8.94
CA GLN A 497 -19.41 -20.78 8.71
C GLN A 497 -19.12 -21.46 7.39
N GLU A 498 -18.94 -20.66 6.33
CA GLU A 498 -18.67 -21.13 4.99
C GLU A 498 -17.17 -21.32 4.70
N ARG A 499 -16.30 -21.19 5.71
CA ARG A 499 -14.85 -21.45 5.63
C ARG A 499 -14.14 -20.66 4.51
N TYR A 500 -14.44 -19.38 4.40
CA TYR A 500 -13.70 -18.47 3.53
C TYR A 500 -12.22 -18.42 3.92
N LEU A 501 -11.36 -18.17 2.94
CA LEU A 501 -9.92 -17.99 3.14
C LEU A 501 -9.59 -16.53 3.46
N TRP A 502 -8.68 -16.31 4.41
CA TRP A 502 -8.37 -15.00 4.99
C TRP A 502 -6.98 -14.49 4.55
N HIS A 503 -6.72 -13.22 4.88
CA HIS A 503 -5.48 -12.49 4.59
C HIS A 503 -5.23 -12.18 3.11
N GLU A 504 -4.04 -11.69 2.76
CA GLU A 504 -3.72 -11.04 1.49
C GLU A 504 -3.86 -11.95 0.25
N PHE A 505 -3.80 -13.27 0.41
CA PHE A 505 -4.01 -14.26 -0.66
C PHE A 505 -5.37 -14.99 -0.58
N GLY A 506 -6.23 -14.55 0.34
CA GLY A 506 -7.52 -15.14 0.61
C GLY A 506 -8.63 -14.70 -0.34
N ASP A 507 -9.85 -14.92 0.11
CA ASP A 507 -11.08 -14.53 -0.55
C ASP A 507 -11.39 -13.04 -0.33
N VAL A 508 -12.37 -12.54 -1.08
CA VAL A 508 -12.73 -11.12 -1.13
C VAL A 508 -14.11 -10.89 -0.54
N HIS A 509 -14.30 -9.72 0.07
CA HIS A 509 -15.55 -9.23 0.64
C HIS A 509 -15.92 -7.90 -0.01
N LEU A 510 -17.06 -7.85 -0.69
CA LEU A 510 -17.71 -6.62 -1.13
C LEU A 510 -18.71 -6.17 -0.06
N LEU A 511 -18.36 -5.08 0.59
CA LEU A 511 -19.16 -4.38 1.58
C LEU A 511 -19.87 -3.20 0.91
N LEU A 512 -21.19 -3.23 0.89
CA LEU A 512 -22.02 -2.14 0.38
C LEU A 512 -22.79 -1.53 1.55
N ARG A 513 -22.78 -0.20 1.63
CA ARG A 513 -23.50 0.54 2.66
C ARG A 513 -25.01 0.28 2.55
N ASP A 514 -25.66 0.17 3.71
CA ASP A 514 -27.12 0.13 3.78
C ASP A 514 -27.67 1.53 3.46
N GLU A 515 -28.69 1.61 2.62
CA GLU A 515 -29.17 2.88 2.03
C GLU A 515 -29.75 3.85 3.08
N GLU A 516 -29.99 3.39 4.31
CA GLU A 516 -30.73 4.12 5.35
C GLU A 516 -29.87 4.82 6.45
N ARG A 517 -28.53 4.68 6.50
CA ARG A 517 -27.74 5.17 7.65
C ARG A 517 -26.79 6.34 7.33
N ASN A 518 -27.13 7.55 7.78
CA ASN A 518 -26.22 8.70 7.89
C ASN A 518 -25.74 8.84 9.36
N ALA A 519 -24.43 8.97 9.59
CA ALA A 519 -23.90 9.49 10.85
C ALA A 519 -23.17 10.82 10.56
N PRO A 520 -23.32 11.87 11.38
CA PRO A 520 -23.09 13.25 10.94
C PRO A 520 -21.70 13.82 11.27
N ASP A 521 -20.78 13.08 11.86
CA ASP A 521 -19.58 13.69 12.46
C ASP A 521 -18.26 13.16 11.88
N CYS A 522 -17.91 13.64 10.68
CA CYS A 522 -16.69 13.19 9.98
C CYS A 522 -15.41 13.96 10.34
N SER A 523 -15.39 14.73 11.44
CA SER A 523 -14.45 15.84 11.59
C SER A 523 -13.13 15.56 12.34
N SER A 524 -12.90 14.37 12.93
CA SER A 524 -11.68 14.13 13.74
C SER A 524 -11.05 12.73 13.58
N ASN A 525 -9.75 12.64 13.92
CA ASN A 525 -8.97 11.41 14.09
C ASN A 525 -9.06 10.88 15.54
N GLU A 526 -10.10 11.24 16.30
CA GLU A 526 -10.24 10.76 17.67
C GLU A 526 -10.54 9.26 17.68
N TRP A 527 -9.73 8.54 18.47
CA TRP A 527 -9.72 7.08 18.62
C TRP A 527 -10.82 6.57 19.53
#